data_AF-A0A9P6X2X4-F1
#
_entry.id   AF-A0A9P6X2X4-F1
#
_cell.length_a   1.000
_cell.length_b   1.000
_cell.length_c   1.000
_cell.angle_alpha   90.00
_cell.angle_beta   90.00
_cell.angle_gamma   90.00
#
_symmetry.space_group_name_H-M   'P 1'
#
loop_
_entity.id
_entity.type
_entity.pdbx_description
1 polymer ?
#
loop_
_entity_poly.entity_id
_entity_poly.type
_entity_poly.pdbx_seq_one_letter_code
_entity_poly.pdbx_strand_id
1 'polypeptide(L)'
;MQYAINVIERCDSKPIVLIFCVGKISPKSLSAQFTQCTNNQPYLRSFPSLVWAQQCLLVFENNNTVGSYPLEILQVISSFFCQQKATLFDHSYSEDNTIKFLYKIAKEITVEETQYENNFRHTLDIVLTSNEKCLNRIKKTLTGVPDIKKAERLIEKGLAYNASVKRQLSNISTDSESELEFPEKLPVGIKRPPTTPQLADEITFIKRFKANVGRMSWTQCLTEAHENHL
;
A
#
# COMPACT_ATOMS: atom_id res chain seq x y z
N MET A 1 11.73 -1.91 12.81
CA MET A 1 12.62 -3.04 13.10
C MET A 1 11.82 -4.25 13.59
N GLN A 2 10.71 -4.04 14.30
CA GLN A 2 9.72 -5.05 14.70
C GLN A 2 9.48 -6.23 13.73
N TYR A 3 9.27 -6.00 12.42
CA TYR A 3 9.08 -7.09 11.46
C TYR A 3 10.28 -8.06 11.42
N ALA A 4 11.50 -7.51 11.35
CA ALA A 4 12.70 -8.33 11.33
C ALA A 4 12.90 -9.07 12.66
N ILE A 5 12.54 -8.46 13.78
CA ILE A 5 12.60 -9.08 15.11
C ILE A 5 11.62 -10.25 15.19
N ASN A 6 10.39 -10.07 14.73
CA ASN A 6 9.41 -11.14 14.69
C ASN A 6 9.86 -12.31 13.78
N VAL A 7 10.50 -12.02 12.64
CA VAL A 7 11.07 -13.07 11.76
C VAL A 7 12.19 -13.81 12.47
N ILE A 8 13.06 -13.08 13.17
CA ILE A 8 14.17 -13.65 13.92
C ILE A 8 13.65 -14.53 15.09
N GLU A 9 12.63 -14.08 15.83
CA GLU A 9 11.99 -14.84 16.92
C GLU A 9 11.36 -16.14 16.41
N ARG A 10 10.76 -16.11 15.22
CA ARG A 10 10.04 -17.25 14.66
C ARG A 10 10.94 -18.23 13.92
N CYS A 11 11.94 -17.75 13.21
CA CYS A 11 12.69 -18.54 12.24
C CYS A 11 14.15 -18.80 12.65
N ASP A 12 14.57 -18.36 13.85
CA ASP A 12 15.92 -18.48 14.41
C ASP A 12 17.03 -18.22 13.35
N SER A 13 16.80 -17.20 12.52
CA SER A 13 17.75 -16.79 11.49
C SER A 13 17.61 -15.31 11.14
N LYS A 14 18.72 -14.69 10.73
CA LYS A 14 18.71 -13.30 10.29
C LYS A 14 18.09 -13.21 8.89
N PRO A 15 17.15 -12.28 8.64
CA PRO A 15 16.51 -12.15 7.34
C PRO A 15 17.48 -11.61 6.29
N ILE A 16 17.26 -12.00 5.03
CA ILE A 16 17.79 -11.32 3.86
C ILE A 16 16.74 -10.32 3.39
N VAL A 17 17.11 -9.04 3.29
CA VAL A 17 16.20 -7.97 2.91
C VAL A 17 16.39 -7.67 1.44
N LEU A 18 15.33 -7.81 0.65
CA LEU A 18 15.31 -7.41 -0.76
C LEU A 18 14.54 -6.10 -0.91
N ILE A 19 15.17 -5.11 -1.54
CA ILE A 19 14.65 -3.74 -1.69
C ILE A 19 14.53 -3.47 -3.19
N PHE A 20 13.30 -3.26 -3.67
CA PHE A 20 13.05 -2.80 -5.03
C PHE A 20 13.05 -1.27 -5.07
N CYS A 21 14.04 -0.70 -5.74
CA CYS A 21 14.15 0.74 -5.94
C CYS A 21 13.38 1.14 -7.19
N VAL A 22 12.15 1.59 -6.97
CA VAL A 22 11.23 1.97 -8.04
C VAL A 22 11.33 3.45 -8.46
N GLY A 23 12.35 4.15 -7.95
CA GLY A 23 12.57 5.56 -8.18
C GLY A 23 14.05 5.91 -8.07
N LYS A 24 14.37 7.21 -7.97
CA LYS A 24 15.76 7.64 -7.83
C LYS A 24 16.24 7.48 -6.39
N ILE A 25 17.39 6.84 -6.21
CA ILE A 25 18.07 6.80 -4.90
C ILE A 25 18.55 8.21 -4.56
N SER A 26 17.96 8.79 -3.52
CA SER A 26 18.34 10.09 -2.96
C SER A 26 18.49 9.97 -1.45
N PRO A 27 19.52 10.57 -0.82
CA PRO A 27 20.61 11.35 -1.44
C PRO A 27 21.64 10.47 -2.16
N LYS A 28 22.46 11.05 -3.06
CA LYS A 28 23.53 10.31 -3.77
C LYS A 28 24.54 9.66 -2.81
N SER A 29 24.75 10.24 -1.64
CA SER A 29 25.59 9.68 -0.57
C SER A 29 25.07 8.33 -0.06
N LEU A 30 23.76 8.08 -0.13
CA LEU A 30 23.16 6.79 0.19
C LEU A 30 23.46 5.77 -0.91
N SER A 31 23.38 6.16 -2.18
CA SER A 31 23.73 5.31 -3.34
C SER A 31 25.18 4.82 -3.28
N ALA A 32 26.11 5.66 -2.81
CA ALA A 32 27.53 5.33 -2.67
C ALA A 32 27.82 4.25 -1.60
N GLN A 33 26.89 3.99 -0.68
CA GLN A 33 27.07 2.94 0.34
C GLN A 33 26.74 1.54 -0.18
N PHE A 34 26.12 1.45 -1.36
CA PHE A 34 25.77 0.18 -1.99
C PHE A 34 26.94 -0.32 -2.84
N THR A 35 27.40 -1.54 -2.55
CA THR A 35 28.48 -2.21 -3.27
C THR A 35 27.90 -3.20 -4.27
N GLN A 36 28.39 -3.23 -5.50
CA GLN A 36 27.92 -4.17 -6.51
C GLN A 36 28.18 -5.62 -6.10
N CYS A 37 27.16 -6.49 -6.18
CA CYS A 37 27.27 -7.86 -5.66
C CYS A 37 28.26 -8.72 -6.47
N THR A 38 28.14 -8.74 -7.80
CA THR A 38 29.04 -9.44 -8.73
C THR A 38 28.89 -8.88 -10.16
N ASN A 39 29.86 -9.16 -11.05
CA ASN A 39 29.80 -8.77 -12.46
C ASN A 39 28.61 -9.42 -13.22
N ASN A 40 28.10 -10.56 -12.74
CA ASN A 40 27.03 -11.30 -13.40
C ASN A 40 25.62 -10.83 -12.99
N GLN A 41 25.48 -10.02 -11.93
CA GLN A 41 24.20 -9.48 -11.47
C GLN A 41 24.25 -7.95 -11.36
N PRO A 42 24.40 -7.25 -12.49
CA PRO A 42 24.57 -5.79 -12.54
C PRO A 42 23.33 -4.99 -12.08
N TYR A 43 22.17 -5.64 -11.97
CA TYR A 43 20.93 -5.07 -11.43
C TYR A 43 20.85 -5.14 -9.90
N LEU A 44 21.82 -5.79 -9.24
CA LEU A 44 21.83 -6.06 -7.81
C LEU A 44 23.02 -5.39 -7.11
N ARG A 45 22.74 -4.61 -6.07
CA ARG A 45 23.76 -4.11 -5.14
C ARG A 45 23.51 -4.62 -3.74
N SER A 46 24.58 -4.84 -3.00
CA SER A 46 24.57 -5.14 -1.58
C SER A 46 24.76 -3.87 -0.77
N PHE A 47 24.09 -3.80 0.37
CA PHE A 47 24.35 -2.83 1.41
C PHE A 47 24.91 -3.56 2.63
N PRO A 48 25.91 -2.98 3.34
CA PRO A 48 26.45 -3.59 4.54
C PRO A 48 25.34 -3.92 5.53
N SER A 49 25.34 -5.16 6.01
CA SER A 49 24.37 -5.67 6.97
C SER A 49 24.27 -4.74 8.17
N LEU A 50 23.08 -4.14 8.36
CA LEU A 50 22.71 -3.53 9.62
C LEU A 50 22.48 -4.64 10.64
N VAL A 51 22.59 -4.30 11.93
CA VAL A 51 22.64 -5.24 13.07
C VAL A 51 21.52 -6.32 13.06
N TRP A 52 20.41 -6.06 12.36
CA TRP A 52 19.17 -6.84 12.29
C TRP A 52 18.96 -7.69 11.03
N ALA A 53 19.81 -7.61 9.99
CA ALA A 53 19.66 -8.39 8.75
C ALA A 53 20.96 -9.13 8.39
N GLN A 54 20.89 -10.26 7.71
CA GLN A 54 22.07 -10.96 7.20
C GLN A 54 22.69 -10.21 6.02
N GLN A 55 21.85 -9.75 5.10
CA GLN A 55 22.24 -9.01 3.91
C GLN A 55 21.08 -8.12 3.48
N CYS A 56 21.40 -6.92 3.02
CA CYS A 56 20.45 -6.03 2.37
C CYS A 56 20.81 -5.96 0.89
N LEU A 57 19.87 -6.32 0.03
CA LEU A 57 20.01 -6.37 -1.41
C LEU A 57 19.12 -5.29 -2.02
N LEU A 58 19.72 -4.37 -2.76
CA LEU A 58 19.05 -3.35 -3.52
C LEU A 58 18.99 -3.75 -4.98
N VAL A 59 17.77 -3.85 -5.48
CA VAL A 59 17.43 -4.06 -6.87
C VAL A 59 17.01 -2.71 -7.44
N PHE A 60 17.58 -2.31 -8.57
CA PHE A 60 17.30 -1.01 -9.20
C PHE A 60 17.30 -1.16 -10.72
N GLU A 61 16.63 -0.23 -11.40
CA GLU A 61 16.64 -0.20 -12.86
C GLU A 61 18.07 0.03 -13.38
N ASN A 62 18.63 -0.98 -14.05
CA ASN A 62 19.88 -0.84 -14.75
C ASN A 62 19.63 -0.80 -16.26
N ASN A 63 19.63 0.41 -16.82
CA ASN A 63 19.45 0.64 -18.25
C ASN A 63 20.57 0.02 -19.11
N ASN A 64 21.69 -0.40 -18.50
CA ASN A 64 22.86 -0.91 -19.20
C ASN A 64 22.83 -2.44 -19.40
N THR A 65 21.79 -3.14 -18.93
CA THR A 65 21.69 -4.59 -19.15
C THR A 65 20.88 -4.88 -20.39
N VAL A 66 21.54 -4.92 -21.53
CA VAL A 66 21.09 -5.75 -22.66
C VAL A 66 21.29 -7.20 -22.24
N GLY A 67 20.38 -7.69 -21.40
CA GLY A 67 20.41 -9.07 -20.92
C GLY A 67 20.13 -10.02 -22.08
N SER A 68 20.98 -11.02 -22.24
CA SER A 68 20.70 -12.17 -23.10
C SER A 68 19.38 -12.79 -22.67
N TYR A 69 18.41 -12.88 -23.57
CA TYR A 69 17.16 -13.60 -23.31
C TYR A 69 17.45 -15.11 -23.21
N PRO A 70 16.79 -15.86 -22.30
CA PRO A 70 15.80 -15.44 -21.31
C PRO A 70 16.43 -14.76 -20.08
N LEU A 71 15.70 -13.82 -19.48
CA LEU A 71 16.12 -13.12 -18.27
C LEU A 71 16.01 -14.02 -17.03
N GLU A 72 16.87 -13.77 -16.04
CA GLU A 72 16.75 -14.38 -14.72
C GLU A 72 15.46 -13.88 -14.02
N ILE A 73 14.74 -14.75 -13.31
CA ILE A 73 13.44 -14.42 -12.66
C ILE A 73 13.53 -13.15 -11.80
N LEU A 74 14.61 -12.99 -11.03
CA LEU A 74 14.81 -11.82 -10.18
C LEU A 74 14.96 -10.52 -10.99
N GLN A 75 15.60 -10.60 -12.16
CA GLN A 75 15.72 -9.49 -13.09
C GLN A 75 14.37 -9.15 -13.74
N VAL A 76 13.55 -10.16 -14.03
CA VAL A 76 12.20 -9.95 -14.55
C VAL A 76 11.31 -9.23 -13.52
N ILE A 77 11.28 -9.74 -12.28
CA ILE A 77 10.53 -9.12 -11.18
C ILE A 77 11.04 -7.70 -10.91
N SER A 78 12.36 -7.50 -10.95
CA SER A 78 12.98 -6.17 -10.88
C SER A 78 12.42 -5.23 -11.94
N SER A 79 12.41 -5.67 -13.20
CA SER A 79 11.96 -4.83 -14.33
C SER A 79 10.51 -4.42 -14.17
N PHE A 80 9.64 -5.33 -13.73
CA PHE A 80 8.23 -5.05 -13.48
C PHE A 80 8.04 -3.91 -12.46
N PHE A 81 8.71 -4.02 -11.30
CA PHE A 81 8.58 -2.99 -10.25
C PHE A 81 9.29 -1.68 -10.60
N CYS A 82 10.40 -1.73 -11.34
CA CYS A 82 11.18 -0.55 -11.68
C CYS A 82 10.57 0.26 -12.83
N GLN A 83 10.09 -0.39 -13.89
CA GLN A 83 9.56 0.31 -15.07
C GLN A 83 8.18 0.94 -14.83
N GLN A 84 7.41 0.40 -13.88
CA GLN A 84 6.08 0.89 -13.49
C GLN A 84 5.14 1.19 -14.66
N LYS A 85 5.19 0.39 -15.73
CA LYS A 85 4.32 0.62 -16.90
C LYS A 85 2.88 0.23 -16.55
N ALA A 86 1.94 1.10 -16.87
CA ALA A 86 0.52 0.87 -16.60
C ALA A 86 -0.05 -0.32 -17.40
N THR A 87 0.51 -0.58 -18.58
CA THR A 87 0.05 -1.65 -19.45
C THR A 87 1.19 -2.63 -19.76
N LEU A 88 0.80 -3.88 -19.98
CA LEU A 88 1.72 -4.93 -20.46
C LEU A 88 2.34 -4.55 -21.82
N PHE A 89 1.58 -3.89 -22.69
CA PHE A 89 2.02 -3.52 -24.04
C PHE A 89 3.22 -2.57 -24.02
N ASP A 90 3.25 -1.64 -23.05
CA ASP A 90 4.32 -0.65 -22.93
C ASP A 90 5.56 -1.18 -22.19
N HIS A 91 5.52 -2.40 -21.67
CA HIS A 91 6.60 -3.01 -20.90
C HIS A 91 7.70 -3.56 -21.81
N SER A 92 8.98 -3.34 -21.48
CA SER A 92 10.11 -3.75 -22.35
C SER A 92 10.20 -5.27 -22.57
N TYR A 93 9.61 -6.04 -21.65
CA TYR A 93 9.59 -7.50 -21.69
C TYR A 93 8.16 -8.03 -21.73
N SER A 94 7.29 -7.40 -22.53
CA SER A 94 5.86 -7.75 -22.67
C SER A 94 5.62 -9.21 -23.05
N GLU A 95 6.56 -9.86 -23.74
CA GLU A 95 6.45 -11.25 -24.16
C GLU A 95 6.83 -12.27 -23.07
N ASP A 96 7.51 -11.84 -22.01
CA ASP A 96 7.97 -12.71 -20.94
C ASP A 96 6.80 -13.27 -20.11
N ASN A 97 6.83 -14.59 -19.85
CA ASN A 97 5.75 -15.28 -19.14
C ASN A 97 5.60 -14.83 -17.69
N THR A 98 6.70 -14.49 -17.01
CA THR A 98 6.69 -13.98 -15.64
C THR A 98 6.13 -12.56 -15.62
N ILE A 99 6.47 -11.69 -16.58
CA ILE A 99 5.83 -10.37 -16.72
C ILE A 99 4.32 -10.51 -16.96
N LYS A 100 3.91 -11.34 -17.92
CA LYS A 100 2.48 -11.62 -18.19
C LYS A 100 1.73 -12.07 -16.93
N PHE A 101 2.36 -12.94 -16.14
CA PHE A 101 1.82 -13.42 -14.88
C PHE A 101 1.70 -12.31 -13.82
N LEU A 102 2.72 -11.46 -13.66
CA LEU A 102 2.68 -10.33 -12.71
C LEU A 102 1.60 -9.31 -13.07
N TYR A 103 1.44 -8.97 -14.36
CA TYR A 103 0.35 -8.11 -14.82
C TYR A 103 -1.03 -8.75 -14.60
N LYS A 104 -1.16 -10.07 -14.73
CA LYS A 104 -2.40 -10.78 -14.43
C LYS A 104 -2.76 -10.64 -12.94
N ILE A 105 -1.81 -10.87 -12.03
CA ILE A 105 -2.02 -10.68 -10.58
C ILE A 105 -2.41 -9.23 -10.29
N ALA A 106 -1.67 -8.26 -10.81
CA ALA A 106 -1.97 -6.84 -10.60
C ALA A 106 -3.37 -6.46 -11.12
N LYS A 107 -3.77 -7.00 -12.26
CA LYS A 107 -5.12 -6.82 -12.81
C LYS A 107 -6.20 -7.43 -11.91
N GLU A 108 -5.99 -8.63 -11.40
CA GLU A 108 -6.96 -9.30 -10.52
C GLU A 108 -7.18 -8.49 -9.23
N ILE A 109 -6.09 -8.06 -8.58
CA ILE A 109 -6.15 -7.23 -7.36
C ILE A 109 -6.86 -5.89 -7.62
N THR A 110 -6.51 -5.20 -8.71
CA THR A 110 -7.11 -3.89 -9.04
C THR A 110 -8.58 -3.98 -9.42
N VAL A 111 -9.02 -5.08 -10.05
CA VAL A 111 -10.44 -5.32 -10.35
C VAL A 111 -11.25 -5.44 -9.06
N GLU A 112 -10.75 -6.18 -8.07
CA GLU A 112 -11.40 -6.33 -6.77
C GLU A 112 -11.52 -4.99 -6.04
N GLU A 113 -10.44 -4.21 -5.95
CA GLU A 113 -10.48 -2.86 -5.35
C GLU A 113 -11.45 -1.93 -6.06
N THR A 114 -11.45 -1.94 -7.40
CA THR A 114 -12.34 -1.09 -8.20
C THR A 114 -13.81 -1.49 -8.00
N GLN A 115 -14.10 -2.79 -7.93
CA GLN A 115 -15.45 -3.29 -7.64
C GLN A 115 -15.90 -2.90 -6.23
N TYR A 116 -15.03 -3.05 -5.24
CA TYR A 116 -15.33 -2.63 -3.87
C TYR A 116 -15.63 -1.14 -3.79
N GLU A 117 -14.79 -0.30 -4.40
CA GLU A 117 -14.97 1.15 -4.41
C GLU A 117 -16.27 1.56 -5.13
N ASN A 118 -16.59 0.91 -6.25
CA ASN A 118 -17.85 1.13 -6.97
C ASN A 118 -19.07 0.71 -6.14
N ASN A 119 -19.01 -0.44 -5.47
CA ASN A 119 -20.09 -0.93 -4.59
C ASN A 119 -20.30 0.01 -3.40
N PHE A 120 -19.21 0.51 -2.81
CA PHE A 120 -19.24 1.48 -1.73
C PHE A 120 -19.88 2.80 -2.17
N ARG A 121 -19.44 3.36 -3.30
CA ARG A 121 -20.03 4.57 -3.90
C ARG A 121 -21.52 4.39 -4.18
N HIS A 122 -21.90 3.25 -4.77
CA HIS A 122 -23.30 2.94 -5.07
C HIS A 122 -24.15 2.88 -3.80
N THR A 123 -23.65 2.23 -2.75
CA THR A 123 -24.33 2.14 -1.46
C THR A 123 -24.53 3.53 -0.82
N LEU A 124 -23.49 4.38 -0.85
CA LEU A 124 -23.59 5.75 -0.36
C LEU A 124 -24.61 6.57 -1.15
N ASP A 125 -24.65 6.46 -2.48
CA ASP A 125 -25.64 7.17 -3.29
C ASP A 125 -27.08 6.74 -2.94
N ILE A 126 -27.31 5.44 -2.71
CA ILE A 126 -28.61 4.93 -2.24
C ILE A 126 -28.99 5.56 -0.89
N VAL A 127 -28.06 5.58 0.08
CA VAL A 127 -28.30 6.15 1.42
C VAL A 127 -28.61 7.64 1.32
N LEU A 128 -27.81 8.40 0.57
CA LEU A 128 -28.00 9.85 0.41
C LEU A 128 -29.32 10.17 -0.31
N THR A 129 -29.67 9.39 -1.33
CA THR A 129 -30.94 9.53 -2.05
C THR A 129 -32.14 9.14 -1.18
N SER A 130 -32.01 8.13 -0.32
CA SER A 130 -33.04 7.76 0.65
C SER A 130 -33.25 8.86 1.70
N ASN A 131 -32.15 9.41 2.23
CA ASN A 131 -32.19 10.51 3.19
C ASN A 131 -32.83 11.77 2.58
N GLU A 132 -32.45 12.13 1.35
CA GLU A 132 -33.06 13.23 0.61
C GLU A 132 -34.57 13.04 0.42
N LYS A 133 -35.03 11.83 0.04
CA LYS A 133 -36.46 11.51 -0.05
C LYS A 133 -37.17 11.65 1.30
N CYS A 134 -36.55 11.18 2.38
CA CYS A 134 -37.11 11.27 3.73
C CYS A 134 -37.26 12.74 4.18
N LEU A 135 -36.20 13.54 4.05
CA LEU A 135 -36.19 14.97 4.39
C LEU A 135 -37.23 15.75 3.57
N ASN A 136 -37.35 15.47 2.27
CA ASN A 136 -38.35 16.10 1.42
C ASN A 136 -39.79 15.70 1.81
N ARG A 137 -40.03 14.47 2.27
CA ARG A 137 -41.33 14.06 2.80
C ARG A 137 -41.66 14.81 4.09
N ILE A 138 -40.71 14.88 5.03
CA ILE A 138 -40.89 15.63 6.29
C ILE A 138 -41.20 17.10 5.98
N LYS A 139 -40.43 17.72 5.08
CA LYS A 139 -40.66 19.11 4.65
C LYS A 139 -42.09 19.32 4.15
N LYS A 140 -42.58 18.43 3.28
CA LYS A 140 -43.95 18.49 2.74
C LYS A 140 -45.01 18.34 3.84
N THR A 141 -44.81 17.43 4.79
CA THR A 141 -45.76 17.22 5.90
C THR A 141 -45.81 18.42 6.85
N LEU A 142 -44.71 19.14 7.01
CA LEU A 142 -44.63 20.30 7.90
C LEU A 142 -45.20 21.58 7.27
N THR A 143 -45.43 21.62 5.95
CA THR A 143 -45.98 22.80 5.27
C THR A 143 -47.32 23.23 5.88
N GLY A 144 -47.39 24.46 6.39
CA GLY A 144 -48.62 25.03 6.98
C GLY A 144 -48.79 24.80 8.49
N VAL A 145 -47.83 24.14 9.17
CA VAL A 145 -47.82 24.04 10.63
C VAL A 145 -47.22 25.33 11.24
N PRO A 146 -47.85 25.96 12.23
CA PRO A 146 -47.28 27.14 12.90
C PRO A 146 -46.02 26.80 13.73
N ASP A 147 -45.12 27.77 13.90
CA ASP A 147 -43.92 27.72 14.77
C ASP A 147 -42.85 26.64 14.47
N ILE A 148 -42.77 26.15 13.23
CA ILE A 148 -41.80 25.11 12.82
C ILE A 148 -40.48 25.64 12.21
N LYS A 149 -40.23 26.96 12.20
CA LYS A 149 -39.08 27.58 11.50
C LYS A 149 -37.72 26.93 11.82
N LYS A 150 -37.54 26.47 13.06
CA LYS A 150 -36.33 25.76 13.49
C LYS A 150 -36.19 24.40 12.81
N ALA A 151 -37.28 23.65 12.69
CA ALA A 151 -37.31 22.35 12.02
C ALA A 151 -37.04 22.50 10.52
N GLU A 152 -37.66 23.50 9.86
CA GLU A 152 -37.42 23.79 8.44
C GLU A 152 -35.93 24.11 8.18
N ARG A 153 -35.31 24.96 9.01
CA ARG A 153 -33.87 25.26 8.90
C ARG A 153 -32.99 24.01 9.03
N LEU A 154 -33.32 23.09 9.95
CA LEU A 154 -32.58 21.84 10.12
C LEU A 154 -32.75 20.90 8.92
N ILE A 155 -33.95 20.83 8.34
CA ILE A 155 -34.22 20.06 7.13
C ILE A 155 -33.42 20.60 5.94
N GLU A 156 -33.40 21.91 5.73
CA GLU A 156 -32.61 22.53 4.66
C GLU A 156 -31.11 22.29 4.85
N LYS A 157 -30.60 22.37 6.09
CA LYS A 157 -29.21 22.00 6.40
C LYS A 157 -28.92 20.55 6.04
N GLY A 158 -29.81 19.62 6.37
CA GLY A 158 -29.66 18.20 6.02
C GLY A 158 -29.68 17.95 4.50
N LEU A 159 -30.54 18.65 3.77
CA LEU A 159 -30.60 18.57 2.30
C LEU A 159 -29.31 19.14 1.67
N ALA A 160 -28.84 20.29 2.15
CA ALA A 160 -27.59 20.90 1.71
C ALA A 160 -26.37 20.00 1.98
N TYR A 161 -26.32 19.35 3.15
CA TYR A 161 -25.29 18.37 3.49
C TYR A 161 -25.30 17.18 2.52
N ASN A 162 -26.45 16.54 2.30
CA ASN A 162 -26.55 15.41 1.37
C ASN A 162 -26.12 15.80 -0.06
N ALA A 163 -26.53 16.98 -0.53
CA ALA A 163 -26.12 17.48 -1.84
C ALA A 163 -24.60 17.72 -1.92
N SER A 164 -23.99 18.23 -0.85
CA SER A 164 -22.55 18.41 -0.76
C SER A 164 -21.80 17.07 -0.80
N VAL A 165 -22.23 16.08 -0.02
CA VAL A 165 -21.61 14.75 0.00
C VAL A 165 -21.76 14.05 -1.36
N LYS A 166 -22.92 14.15 -2.04
CA LYS A 166 -23.09 13.63 -3.41
C LYS A 166 -22.13 14.27 -4.41
N ARG A 167 -21.88 15.58 -4.30
CA ARG A 167 -20.90 16.28 -5.14
C ARG A 167 -19.48 15.79 -4.87
N GLN A 168 -19.09 15.62 -3.61
CA GLN A 168 -17.78 15.07 -3.25
C GLN A 168 -17.59 13.62 -3.70
N LEU A 169 -18.64 12.81 -3.67
CA LEU A 169 -18.61 11.43 -4.18
C LEU A 169 -18.40 11.38 -5.70
N SER A 170 -18.90 12.42 -6.41
CA SER A 170 -18.81 12.54 -7.87
C SER A 170 -17.51 13.20 -8.35
N ASN A 171 -16.93 14.09 -7.53
CA ASN A 171 -15.71 14.82 -7.87
C ASN A 171 -14.49 14.18 -7.20
N ILE A 172 -13.62 13.58 -8.02
CA ILE A 172 -12.23 13.35 -7.64
C ILE A 172 -11.56 14.73 -7.51
N SER A 173 -11.27 15.14 -6.27
CA SER A 173 -10.61 16.41 -5.93
C SER A 173 -11.43 17.69 -6.11
N THR A 174 -11.91 18.25 -5.00
CA THR A 174 -11.89 19.70 -4.81
C THR A 174 -12.00 20.02 -3.32
N ASP A 175 -10.98 20.69 -2.80
CA ASP A 175 -11.04 21.40 -1.53
C ASP A 175 -12.17 22.45 -1.65
N SER A 176 -13.24 22.24 -0.92
CA SER A 176 -14.31 23.21 -0.81
C SER A 176 -14.52 23.46 0.67
N GLU A 177 -14.10 24.65 1.10
CA GLU A 177 -14.38 25.22 2.42
C GLU A 177 -15.89 25.36 2.58
N SER A 178 -16.51 24.32 3.14
CA SER A 178 -17.91 24.34 3.53
C SER A 178 -17.96 24.37 5.04
N GLU A 179 -18.74 25.31 5.61
CA GLU A 179 -19.02 25.46 7.05
C GLU A 179 -19.72 24.23 7.71
N LEU A 180 -19.81 23.12 6.98
CA LEU A 180 -20.36 21.87 7.47
C LEU A 180 -19.20 21.03 8.02
N GLU A 181 -19.34 20.51 9.25
CA GLU A 181 -18.41 19.53 9.78
C GLU A 181 -18.53 18.25 8.96
N PHE A 182 -17.50 17.94 8.17
CA PHE A 182 -17.38 16.66 7.49
C PHE A 182 -16.56 15.71 8.36
N PRO A 183 -16.92 14.41 8.39
CA PRO A 183 -16.03 13.42 8.99
C PRO A 183 -14.67 13.44 8.26
N GLU A 184 -13.59 13.46 9.03
CA GLU A 184 -12.23 13.37 8.48
C GLU A 184 -12.12 12.14 7.57
N LYS A 185 -11.41 12.30 6.44
CA LYS A 185 -11.03 11.16 5.59
C LYS A 185 -10.14 10.24 6.41
N LEU A 186 -10.72 9.18 6.98
CA LEU A 186 -9.97 8.19 7.72
C LEU A 186 -9.03 7.47 6.74
N PRO A 187 -7.71 7.45 6.99
CA PRO A 187 -6.81 6.66 6.19
C PRO A 187 -7.17 5.18 6.35
N VAL A 188 -7.31 4.47 5.23
CA VAL A 188 -7.37 3.01 5.23
C VAL A 188 -5.95 2.51 5.54
N GLY A 189 -5.62 2.43 6.82
CA GLY A 189 -4.31 1.94 7.27
C GLY A 189 -3.97 2.36 8.69
N ILE A 190 -3.83 1.37 9.58
CA ILE A 190 -3.34 1.55 10.94
C ILE A 190 -1.86 1.96 10.87
N LYS A 191 -1.56 3.26 10.93
CA LYS A 191 -0.21 3.74 11.22
C LYS A 191 -0.13 4.17 12.67
N ARG A 192 0.22 3.22 13.55
CA ARG A 192 0.66 3.56 14.91
C ARG A 192 2.12 4.03 14.84
N PRO A 193 2.45 5.24 15.31
CA PRO A 193 3.85 5.66 15.41
C PRO A 193 4.55 4.83 16.51
N PRO A 194 5.79 4.35 16.27
CA PRO A 194 6.54 3.59 17.28
C PRO A 194 6.98 4.51 18.42
N THR A 195 6.90 4.01 19.66
CA THR A 195 7.25 4.75 20.88
C THR A 195 8.70 4.43 21.29
N THR A 196 9.42 5.41 21.83
CA THR A 196 10.84 5.38 22.23
C THR A 196 11.32 4.17 23.07
N PRO A 197 10.50 3.54 23.95
CA PRO A 197 10.90 2.33 24.69
C PRO A 197 11.21 1.11 23.82
N GLN A 198 10.62 1.01 22.62
CA GLN A 198 10.84 -0.14 21.73
C GLN A 198 12.31 -0.29 21.33
N LEU A 199 13.00 0.81 21.03
CA LEU A 199 14.34 0.75 20.42
C LEU A 199 15.41 0.09 21.33
N ALA A 200 15.30 0.25 22.65
CA ALA A 200 16.23 -0.33 23.62
C ALA A 200 16.05 -1.86 23.76
N ASP A 201 14.80 -2.31 23.73
CA ASP A 201 14.45 -3.74 23.74
C ASP A 201 14.86 -4.41 22.42
N GLU A 202 14.66 -3.73 21.29
CA GLU A 202 15.11 -4.17 19.96
C GLU A 202 16.64 -4.37 19.92
N ILE A 203 17.43 -3.47 20.50
CA ILE A 203 18.90 -3.57 20.54
C ILE A 203 19.36 -4.77 21.41
N THR A 204 18.68 -5.02 22.52
CA THR A 204 19.02 -6.11 23.45
C THR A 204 18.72 -7.47 22.84
N PHE A 205 17.58 -7.59 22.16
CA PHE A 205 17.20 -8.78 21.41
C PHE A 205 18.24 -9.12 20.33
N ILE A 206 18.61 -8.14 19.50
CA ILE A 206 19.58 -8.33 18.41
C ILE A 206 20.94 -8.84 18.93
N LYS A 207 21.39 -8.38 20.10
CA LYS A 207 22.65 -8.84 20.71
C LYS A 207 22.59 -10.30 21.13
N ARG A 208 21.48 -10.76 21.73
CA ARG A 208 21.28 -12.17 22.14
C ARG A 208 21.20 -13.09 20.93
N PHE A 209 20.46 -12.66 19.91
CA PHE A 209 20.18 -13.48 18.74
C PHE A 209 21.43 -13.80 17.90
N LYS A 210 22.38 -12.86 17.80
CA LYS A 210 23.65 -13.06 17.08
C LYS A 210 24.48 -14.26 17.56
N ALA A 211 24.22 -14.79 18.76
CA ALA A 211 24.90 -15.97 19.29
C ALA A 211 24.39 -17.29 18.68
N ASN A 212 23.20 -17.30 18.05
CA ASN A 212 22.62 -18.47 17.39
C ASN A 212 22.63 -18.27 15.86
N VAL A 213 23.21 -19.22 15.12
CA VAL A 213 23.34 -19.14 13.66
C VAL A 213 22.62 -20.33 13.03
N GLY A 214 21.32 -20.19 12.76
CA GLY A 214 20.52 -21.08 11.93
C GLY A 214 20.27 -20.53 10.52
N ARG A 215 19.93 -21.40 9.56
CA ARG A 215 19.44 -21.03 8.21
C ARG A 215 17.92 -21.10 8.17
N MET A 216 17.27 -20.08 7.60
CA MET A 216 15.81 -20.01 7.42
C MET A 216 15.29 -21.09 6.46
N SER A 217 14.20 -21.77 6.82
CA SER A 217 13.50 -22.74 5.95
C SER A 217 12.32 -22.07 5.24
N TRP A 218 12.49 -21.76 3.95
CA TRP A 218 11.44 -21.15 3.13
C TRP A 218 10.17 -22.01 3.02
N THR A 219 10.32 -23.34 3.07
CA THR A 219 9.20 -24.28 3.06
C THR A 219 8.34 -24.12 4.31
N GLN A 220 8.97 -23.95 5.47
CA GLN A 220 8.29 -23.76 6.74
C GLN A 220 7.57 -22.40 6.78
N CYS A 221 8.20 -21.33 6.28
CA CYS A 221 7.57 -20.03 6.16
C CYS A 221 6.33 -20.05 5.25
N LEU A 222 6.38 -20.79 4.14
CA LEU A 222 5.25 -20.92 3.21
C LEU A 222 4.08 -21.70 3.86
N THR A 223 4.39 -22.79 4.57
CA THR A 223 3.37 -23.55 5.31
C THR A 223 2.69 -22.70 6.37
N GLU A 224 3.45 -21.95 7.16
CA GLU A 224 2.91 -21.09 8.22
C GLU A 224 2.05 -19.94 7.64
N ALA A 225 2.43 -19.37 6.49
CA ALA A 225 1.61 -18.35 5.82
C ALA A 225 0.24 -18.91 5.40
N HIS A 226 0.21 -20.11 4.81
CA HIS A 226 -1.04 -20.78 4.46
C HIS A 226 -1.90 -21.11 5.68
N GLU A 227 -1.29 -21.55 6.78
CA GLU A 227 -1.99 -21.88 8.03
C GLU A 227 -2.60 -20.65 8.71
N ASN A 228 -1.98 -19.47 8.56
CA ASN A 228 -2.42 -18.23 9.20
C ASN A 228 -3.23 -17.30 8.27
N HIS A 229 -3.56 -17.74 7.05
CA HIS A 229 -4.27 -16.94 6.04
C HIS A 229 -3.61 -15.57 5.77
N LEU A 230 -2.27 -15.55 5.77
CA LEU A 230 -1.46 -14.36 5.44
C LEU A 230 -1.13 -14.28 3.95
#